data_AF-A0A3E1EBP8-F1
#
_entry.id   AF-A0A3E1EBP8-F1
#
_cell.length_a   1.000
_cell.length_b   1.000
_cell.length_c   1.000
_cell.angle_alpha   90.00
_cell.angle_beta   90.00
_cell.angle_gamma   90.00
#
_symmetry.space_group_name_H-M   'P 1'
#
loop_
_entity.id
_entity.type
_entity.pdbx_description
1 polymer ?
#
loop_
_entity_poly.entity_id
_entity_poly.type
_entity_poly.pdbx_seq_one_letter_code
_entity_poly.pdbx_strand_id
1 'polypeptide(L)' 'MKNIEEAKDPDLRASFAAMKRAAEAARRTAIQTGTDLIVVKDGKITRIPAKDLRQKAPDTEG' A
#
# COMPACT_ATOMS: atom_id res chain seq x y z
N MET A 1 17.23 -0.15 13.15
CA MET A 1 15.86 0.40 13.25
C MET A 1 14.98 -0.70 13.82
N LYS A 2 14.24 -0.47 14.92
CA LYS A 2 13.35 -1.50 15.49
C LYS A 2 12.07 -1.60 14.65
N ASN A 3 11.50 -2.79 14.53
CA ASN A 3 10.22 -3.00 13.84
C ASN A 3 9.13 -2.19 14.57
N ILE A 4 8.34 -1.42 13.84
CA ILE A 4 7.23 -0.63 14.40
C ILE A 4 6.13 -1.54 14.98
N GLU A 5 6.01 -2.78 14.49
CA GLU A 5 5.12 -3.80 15.04
C GLU A 5 5.49 -4.22 16.48
N GLU A 6 6.73 -3.94 16.92
CA GLU A 6 7.24 -4.24 18.26
C GLU A 6 7.31 -2.97 19.16
N ALA A 7 6.75 -1.84 18.71
CA ALA A 7 6.76 -0.61 19.49
C ALA A 7 6.17 -0.83 20.89
N LYS A 8 6.69 -0.17 21.94
CA LYS A 8 6.09 -0.24 23.29
C LYS A 8 4.71 0.40 23.34
N ASP A 9 4.56 1.48 22.58
CA ASP A 9 3.32 2.19 22.40
C ASP A 9 2.32 1.35 21.57
N PRO A 10 1.12 1.06 22.11
CA PRO A 10 0.13 0.24 21.43
C PRO A 10 -0.43 0.88 20.15
N ASP A 11 -0.54 2.20 20.09
CA ASP A 11 -1.06 2.91 18.92
C ASP A 11 -0.05 2.85 17.78
N LEU A 12 1.24 3.00 18.10
CA LEU A 12 2.31 2.82 17.11
C LEU A 12 2.34 1.40 16.56
N ARG A 13 2.15 0.36 17.39
CA ARG A 13 2.05 -1.03 16.89
C ARG A 13 0.87 -1.20 15.93
N ALA A 14 -0.30 -0.68 16.31
CA ALA A 14 -1.51 -0.80 15.49
C ALA A 14 -1.44 0.01 14.18
N SER A 15 -0.63 1.08 14.15
CA SER A 15 -0.48 1.96 12.98
C SER A 15 -0.04 1.21 11.73
N PHE A 16 0.80 0.17 11.86
CA PHE A 16 1.30 -0.58 10.71
C PHE A 16 0.20 -1.36 9.98
N ALA A 17 -0.69 -2.00 10.74
CA ALA A 17 -1.86 -2.67 10.17
C ALA A 17 -2.81 -1.66 9.50
N ALA A 18 -2.98 -0.47 10.08
CA ALA A 18 -3.76 0.60 9.47
C ALA A 18 -3.15 1.08 8.14
N MET A 19 -1.82 1.27 8.08
CA MET A 19 -1.12 1.66 6.85
C MET A 19 -1.20 0.59 5.76
N LYS A 20 -1.10 -0.71 6.11
CA LYS A 20 -1.29 -1.81 5.16
C LYS A 20 -2.68 -1.76 4.51
N ARG A 21 -3.74 -1.61 5.33
CA ARG A 21 -5.12 -1.45 4.85
C ARG A 21 -5.29 -0.22 3.96
N ALA A 22 -4.71 0.91 4.35
CA ALA A 22 -4.75 2.13 3.54
C ALA A 22 -4.06 1.94 2.17
N ALA A 23 -2.93 1.25 2.14
CA ALA A 23 -2.23 0.94 0.88
C ALA A 23 -3.03 0.02 -0.04
N GLU A 24 -3.74 -0.96 0.52
CA GLU A 24 -4.68 -1.82 -0.24
C GLU A 24 -5.86 -1.02 -0.78
N ALA A 25 -6.46 -0.16 0.04
CA ALA A 25 -7.55 0.70 -0.37
C ALA A 25 -7.11 1.63 -1.52
N ALA A 26 -5.94 2.26 -1.41
CA ALA A 26 -5.38 3.10 -2.46
C ALA A 26 -5.19 2.35 -3.80
N ARG A 27 -4.69 1.09 -3.75
CA ARG A 27 -4.60 0.23 -4.94
C ARG A 27 -5.96 -0.04 -5.56
N ARG A 28 -6.96 -0.41 -4.74
CA ARG A 28 -8.32 -0.68 -5.21
C ARG A 28 -8.95 0.57 -5.84
N THR A 29 -8.86 1.71 -5.17
CA THR A 29 -9.36 2.99 -5.68
C THR A 29 -8.70 3.33 -7.02
N ALA A 30 -7.37 3.24 -7.11
CA ALA A 30 -6.64 3.52 -8.35
C ALA A 30 -7.08 2.64 -9.52
N ILE A 31 -7.33 1.35 -9.28
CA ILE A 31 -7.85 0.41 -10.29
C ILE A 31 -9.27 0.79 -10.72
N GLN A 32 -10.12 1.16 -9.77
CA GLN A 32 -11.53 1.49 -10.00
C GLN A 32 -11.70 2.81 -10.75
N THR A 33 -10.93 3.84 -10.40
CA THR A 33 -11.02 5.18 -10.99
C THR A 33 -10.12 5.36 -12.20
N GLY A 34 -9.29 4.37 -12.53
CA GLY A 34 -8.33 4.45 -13.63
C GLY A 34 -7.23 5.48 -13.40
N THR A 35 -6.90 5.78 -12.15
CA THR A 35 -5.84 6.73 -11.79
C THR A 35 -4.52 6.03 -11.51
N ASP A 36 -3.41 6.70 -11.80
CA ASP A 36 -2.09 6.14 -11.54
C ASP A 36 -1.77 6.15 -10.03
N LEU A 37 -1.02 5.13 -9.59
CA LEU A 37 -0.58 5.02 -8.21
C LEU A 37 0.84 5.56 -8.07
N ILE A 38 1.03 6.52 -7.18
CA ILE A 38 2.34 7.08 -6.85
C ILE A 38 2.88 6.41 -5.59
N VAL A 39 4.07 5.82 -5.68
CA VAL A 39 4.76 5.18 -4.55
C VAL A 39 6.05 5.93 -4.28
N VAL A 40 6.24 6.38 -3.04
CA VAL A 40 7.49 6.96 -2.58
C VAL A 40 8.24 5.92 -1.76
N LYS A 41 9.43 5.55 -2.21
CA LYS A 41 10.30 4.60 -1.50
C LYS A 41 11.73 5.11 -1.54
N ASP A 42 12.39 5.17 -0.39
CA ASP A 42 13.77 5.64 -0.24
C ASP A 42 13.99 7.03 -0.88
N GLY A 43 13.01 7.93 -0.71
CA GLY A 43 13.00 9.27 -1.31
C GLY A 43 12.77 9.31 -2.82
N LYS A 44 12.59 8.16 -3.48
CA LYS A 44 12.34 8.07 -4.92
C LYS A 44 10.85 7.90 -5.19
N ILE A 45 10.38 8.62 -6.20
CA ILE A 45 9.00 8.55 -6.67
C ILE A 45 8.93 7.56 -7.82
N THR A 46 8.07 6.54 -7.67
CA THR A 46 7.70 5.59 -8.73
C THR A 46 6.23 5.77 -9.05
N ARG A 47 5.95 6.09 -10.31
CA ARG A 47 4.58 6.12 -10.84
C ARG A 47 4.24 4.74 -11.42
N ILE A 48 3.13 4.16 -10.98
CA ILE A 48 2.59 2.92 -11.50
C ILE A 48 1.34 3.26 -12.30
N PRO A 49 1.36 3.12 -13.64
CA PRO A 49 0.20 3.36 -14.48
C PRO A 49 -1.01 2.50 -14.08
N ALA A 50 -2.22 3.04 -14.16
CA ALA A 50 -3.45 2.32 -13.81
C ALA A 50 -3.62 0.99 -14.57
N LYS A 51 -3.18 0.96 -15.83
CA LYS A 51 -3.18 -0.25 -16.69
C LYS A 51 -2.30 -1.38 -16.13
N ASP A 52 -1.21 -1.03 -15.45
CA ASP A 52 -0.24 -1.98 -14.92
C ASP A 52 -0.65 -2.47 -13.51
N LEU A 53 -1.55 -1.76 -12.83
CA LEU A 53 -2.11 -2.16 -11.54
C LEU A 53 -3.03 -3.37 -11.66
N ARG A 54 -3.76 -3.51 -12.77
CA ARG A 54 -4.64 -4.66 -13.03
C ARG A 54 -3.87 -5.96 -13.25
N GLN A 55 -2.65 -5.88 -13.79
CA GLN A 55 -1.77 -7.04 -14.00
C GLN A 55 -1.04 -7.48 -12.73
N LYS A 56 -1.02 -6.63 -11.70
CA LYS A 56 -0.36 -6.88 -10.40
C LYS A 56 -1.34 -7.18 -9.27
N ALA A 57 -2.65 -7.21 -9.52
CA ALA A 57 -3.56 -7.85 -8.59
C ALA A 57 -3.18 -9.33 -8.60
N PRO A 58 -2.64 -9.89 -7.50
CA PRO A 58 -2.55 -11.33 -7.44
C PRO A 58 -4.00 -11.83 -7.50
N ASP A 59 -4.27 -12.69 -8.46
CA ASP A 59 -5.33 -13.66 -8.31
C ASP A 59 -5.07 -14.39 -7.00
N THR A 60 -5.82 -14.03 -5.97
CA THR A 60 -5.91 -14.72 -4.69
C THR A 60 -7.32 -14.42 -4.20
N GLU A 61 -8.27 -15.32 -4.05
CA GLU A 61 -8.49 -16.77 -4.28
C GLU A 61 -10.03 -16.92 -4.04
N GLY A 62 -10.78 -17.92 -4.51
CA GLY A 62 -10.51 -19.35 -4.33
C GLY A 62 -11.09 -19.79 -2.99
#